data_AF-A0A7C2C5S3-F1
#
_entry.id   AF-A0A7C2C5S3-F1
#
_cell.length_a   1.000
_cell.length_b   1.000
_cell.length_c   1.000
_cell.angle_alpha   90.00
_cell.angle_beta   90.00
_cell.angle_gamma   90.00
#
_symmetry.space_group_name_H-M   'P 1'
#
loop_
_entity.id
_entity.type
_entity.pdbx_description
1 polymer ?
#
loop_
_entity_poly.entity_id
_entity_poly.type
_entity_poly.pdbx_seq_one_letter_code
_entity_poly.pdbx_strand_id
1 'polypeptide(L)'
;MRSKVTNVYYMVYMYPNVFQIAVPEDSGIRSFRDLKGRSVALPPQGNSSLIAWEAALKAHGMTIQDFGTVSYGSIADHVELIKNRQADAMGWFTTVPASFMLDLGTSRK
;
A
#
# COMPACT_ATOMS: atom_id res chain seq x y z
N MET A 1 13.10 -2.99 24.01
CA MET A 1 13.78 -1.87 23.31
C MET A 1 14.68 -2.46 22.24
N ARG A 2 14.63 -1.98 20.99
CA ARG A 2 15.60 -2.39 19.95
C ARG A 2 16.98 -1.78 20.29
N SER A 3 18.04 -2.55 20.10
CA SER A 3 19.43 -2.11 20.31
C SER A 3 19.83 -1.02 19.31
N LYS A 4 20.75 -0.13 19.72
CA LYS A 4 21.25 0.95 18.86
C LYS A 4 21.99 0.36 17.66
N VAL A 5 21.60 0.76 16.45
CA VAL A 5 22.30 0.39 15.21
C VAL A 5 23.49 1.35 15.04
N THR A 6 24.72 0.82 15.05
CA THR A 6 25.96 1.62 14.97
C THR A 6 26.74 1.42 13.66
N ASN A 7 26.25 0.55 12.78
CA ASN A 7 26.93 0.12 11.55
C ASN A 7 26.15 0.47 10.26
N VAL A 8 25.31 1.52 10.30
CA VAL A 8 24.59 2.04 9.13
C VAL A 8 24.98 3.50 8.92
N TYR A 9 25.40 3.83 7.71
CA TYR A 9 25.81 5.18 7.32
C TYR A 9 24.96 5.68 6.16
N TYR A 10 24.57 6.95 6.22
CA TYR A 10 23.88 7.62 5.13
C TYR A 10 24.87 8.05 4.05
N MET A 11 24.60 7.70 2.79
CA MET A 11 25.46 8.06 1.67
C MET A 11 24.82 9.15 0.79
N VAL A 12 23.60 8.91 0.32
CA VAL A 12 22.93 9.76 -0.65
C VAL A 12 21.41 9.66 -0.54
N TYR A 13 20.73 10.76 -0.82
CA TYR A 13 19.28 10.78 -1.04
C TYR A 13 19.02 10.54 -2.52
N MET A 14 18.30 9.46 -2.84
CA MET A 14 18.07 9.08 -4.23
C MET A 14 16.92 9.87 -4.85
N TYR A 15 15.72 9.74 -4.29
CA TYR A 15 14.50 10.36 -4.80
C TYR A 15 13.42 10.38 -3.71
N PRO A 16 12.43 11.28 -3.84
CA PRO A 16 11.24 11.22 -2.99
C PRO A 16 10.43 9.97 -3.30
N ASN A 17 10.05 9.27 -2.25
CA ASN A 17 9.04 8.24 -2.31
C ASN A 17 7.70 8.85 -1.88
N VAL A 18 6.65 8.54 -2.63
CA VAL A 18 5.27 8.93 -2.37
C VAL A 18 4.51 7.68 -1.97
N PHE A 19 3.62 7.82 -0.99
CA PHE A 19 2.69 6.76 -0.64
C PHE A 19 1.50 6.81 -1.60
N GLN A 20 1.42 5.83 -2.49
CA GLN A 20 0.35 5.75 -3.47
C GLN A 20 -0.54 4.55 -3.17
N ILE A 21 -1.85 4.77 -3.15
CA ILE A 21 -2.87 3.73 -3.03
C ILE A 21 -3.66 3.70 -4.33
N ALA A 22 -3.83 2.51 -4.89
CA ALA A 22 -4.66 2.25 -6.05
C ALA A 22 -5.93 1.52 -5.62
N VAL A 23 -7.05 1.95 -6.19
CA VAL A 23 -8.36 1.32 -6.09
C VAL A 23 -8.99 1.31 -7.49
N PRO A 24 -9.84 0.31 -7.83
CA PRO A 24 -10.60 0.35 -9.07
C PRO A 24 -11.56 1.55 -9.14
N GLU A 25 -11.77 2.14 -10.32
CA GLU A 25 -12.67 3.29 -10.52
C GLU A 25 -14.11 2.95 -10.12
N ASP A 26 -14.56 1.71 -10.39
CA ASP A 26 -15.90 1.20 -10.06
C ASP A 26 -16.08 0.77 -8.58
N SER A 27 -15.06 0.88 -7.74
CA SER A 27 -15.10 0.42 -6.34
C SER A 27 -15.95 1.30 -5.40
N GLY A 28 -16.16 2.56 -5.78
CA GLY A 28 -16.78 3.58 -4.95
C GLY A 28 -15.91 4.10 -3.80
N ILE A 29 -14.64 3.65 -3.69
CA ILE A 29 -13.70 4.07 -2.64
C ILE A 29 -13.11 5.44 -3.00
N ARG A 30 -13.32 6.45 -2.16
CA ARG A 30 -12.81 7.83 -2.38
C ARG A 30 -12.01 8.38 -1.20
N SER A 31 -12.02 7.69 -0.08
CA SER A 31 -11.34 8.08 1.15
C SER A 31 -10.86 6.85 1.91
N PHE A 32 -9.95 7.05 2.87
CA PHE A 32 -9.50 5.98 3.77
C PHE A 32 -10.67 5.32 4.53
N ARG A 33 -11.69 6.09 4.90
CA ARG A 33 -12.85 5.56 5.64
C ARG A 33 -13.64 4.54 4.82
N ASP A 34 -13.65 4.68 3.50
CA ASP A 34 -14.34 3.75 2.59
C ASP A 34 -13.64 2.39 2.49
N LEU A 35 -12.40 2.27 3.00
CA LEU A 35 -11.67 1.00 3.09
C LEU A 35 -12.15 0.14 4.26
N LYS A 36 -12.98 0.67 5.16
CA LYS A 36 -13.52 -0.11 6.27
C LYS A 36 -14.33 -1.29 5.73
N GLY A 37 -14.00 -2.50 6.17
CA GLY A 37 -14.62 -3.76 5.72
C GLY A 37 -14.26 -4.19 4.29
N ARG A 38 -13.40 -3.46 3.57
CA ARG A 38 -12.95 -3.81 2.21
C ARG A 38 -11.83 -4.84 2.21
N SER A 39 -11.63 -5.51 1.08
CA SER A 39 -10.46 -6.38 0.87
C SER A 39 -9.23 -5.54 0.52
N VAL A 40 -8.15 -5.63 1.29
CA VAL A 40 -6.95 -4.80 1.09
C VAL A 40 -5.69 -5.68 1.00
N ALA A 41 -4.91 -5.46 -0.06
CA ALA A 41 -3.64 -6.13 -0.27
C ALA A 41 -2.47 -5.29 0.29
N LEU A 42 -1.86 -5.79 1.38
CA LEU A 42 -0.87 -5.07 2.17
C LEU A 42 0.57 -5.58 1.96
N PRO A 43 1.58 -4.70 1.92
CA PRO A 43 2.98 -5.09 1.84
C PRO A 43 3.38 -6.04 2.98
N PRO A 44 4.39 -6.92 2.79
CA PRO A 44 4.75 -7.91 3.80
C PRO A 44 5.30 -7.25 5.07
N GLN A 45 5.24 -7.97 6.19
CA GLN A 45 5.78 -7.53 7.47
C GLN A 45 7.26 -7.11 7.34
N GLY A 46 7.62 -5.97 7.94
CA GLY A 46 8.96 -5.38 7.84
C GLY A 46 9.18 -4.51 6.59
N ASN A 47 8.23 -4.45 5.65
CA ASN A 47 8.28 -3.50 4.54
C ASN A 47 7.93 -2.07 5.00
N SER A 48 8.67 -1.06 4.56
CA SER A 48 8.41 0.35 4.89
C SER A 48 7.05 0.85 4.42
N SER A 49 6.51 0.29 3.35
CA SER A 49 5.18 0.64 2.84
C SER A 49 4.06 0.20 3.79
N LEU A 50 4.25 -0.88 4.57
CA LEU A 50 3.30 -1.29 5.60
C LEU A 50 3.25 -0.26 6.75
N ILE A 51 4.41 0.30 7.11
CA ILE A 51 4.49 1.40 8.09
C ILE A 51 3.75 2.63 7.56
N ALA A 52 3.86 2.94 6.26
CA ALA A 52 3.12 4.04 5.64
C ALA A 52 1.60 3.81 5.70
N TRP A 53 1.13 2.58 5.46
CA TRP A 53 -0.27 2.18 5.65
C TRP A 53 -0.74 2.44 7.08
N GLU A 54 -0.03 1.92 8.08
CA GLU A 54 -0.38 2.10 9.49
C GLU A 54 -0.42 3.58 9.90
N ALA A 55 0.54 4.37 9.44
CA ALA A 55 0.59 5.80 9.71
C ALA A 55 -0.59 6.54 9.07
N ALA A 56 -0.93 6.23 7.82
CA ALA A 56 -2.06 6.83 7.12
C ALA A 56 -3.39 6.44 7.78
N LEU A 57 -3.58 5.16 8.10
CA LEU A 57 -4.78 4.69 8.81
C LEU A 57 -4.94 5.38 10.16
N LYS A 58 -3.86 5.46 10.95
CA LYS A 58 -3.85 6.15 12.23
C LYS A 58 -4.24 7.63 12.10
N ALA A 59 -3.74 8.32 11.08
CA ALA A 59 -4.10 9.72 10.81
C ALA A 59 -5.62 9.88 10.50
N HIS A 60 -6.26 8.83 10.00
CA HIS A 60 -7.70 8.78 9.74
C HIS A 60 -8.52 8.11 10.86
N GLY A 61 -7.91 7.82 12.01
CA GLY A 61 -8.59 7.17 13.16
C GLY A 61 -8.95 5.71 12.90
N MET A 62 -8.21 5.04 12.01
CA MET A 62 -8.42 3.67 11.59
C MET A 62 -7.19 2.81 11.92
N THR A 63 -7.38 1.51 11.82
CA THR A 63 -6.35 0.49 12.00
C THR A 63 -6.49 -0.59 10.92
N ILE A 64 -5.51 -1.47 10.77
CA ILE A 64 -5.59 -2.59 9.81
C ILE A 64 -6.77 -3.52 10.16
N GLN A 65 -7.16 -3.58 11.44
CA GLN A 65 -8.30 -4.34 11.94
C GLN A 65 -9.66 -3.81 11.45
N ASP A 66 -9.72 -2.58 10.93
CA ASP A 66 -10.93 -2.03 10.32
C ASP A 66 -11.18 -2.56 8.90
N PHE A 67 -10.20 -3.23 8.28
CA PHE A 67 -10.39 -3.87 6.98
C PHE A 67 -11.18 -5.18 7.10
N GLY A 68 -11.74 -5.64 5.98
CA GLY A 68 -12.47 -6.91 5.91
C GLY A 68 -11.52 -8.09 5.73
N THR A 69 -11.04 -8.28 4.51
CA THR A 69 -10.03 -9.30 4.18
C THR A 69 -8.68 -8.63 3.95
N VAL A 70 -7.62 -9.21 4.51
CA VAL A 70 -6.25 -8.71 4.31
C VAL A 70 -5.37 -9.82 3.76
N SER A 71 -4.69 -9.53 2.65
CA SER A 71 -3.66 -10.40 2.08
C SER A 71 -2.31 -9.71 2.16
N TYR A 72 -1.26 -10.43 2.54
CA TYR A 72 0.11 -9.93 2.54
C TYR A 72 0.90 -10.53 1.38
N GLY A 73 1.57 -9.71 0.57
CA GLY A 73 2.25 -10.21 -0.63
C GLY A 73 3.16 -9.20 -1.32
N SER A 74 3.72 -9.62 -2.45
CA SER A 74 4.56 -8.77 -3.28
C SER A 74 3.73 -7.79 -4.12
N ILE A 75 4.39 -6.81 -4.75
CA ILE A 75 3.73 -5.89 -5.69
C ILE A 75 3.04 -6.69 -6.80
N ALA A 76 3.70 -7.70 -7.36
CA ALA A 76 3.17 -8.51 -8.45
C ALA A 76 1.91 -9.27 -8.02
N ASP A 77 1.94 -9.90 -6.84
CA ASP A 77 0.76 -10.60 -6.30
C ASP A 77 -0.41 -9.63 -6.11
N HIS A 78 -0.15 -8.43 -5.57
CA HIS A 78 -1.20 -7.43 -5.34
C HIS A 78 -1.82 -6.93 -6.64
N VAL A 79 -1.01 -6.69 -7.68
CA VAL A 79 -1.51 -6.31 -9.00
C VAL A 79 -2.51 -7.35 -9.53
N GLU A 80 -2.17 -8.64 -9.41
CA GLU A 80 -3.06 -9.73 -9.81
C GLU A 80 -4.33 -9.80 -8.94
N LEU A 81 -4.23 -9.56 -7.63
CA LEU A 81 -5.40 -9.50 -6.74
C LEU A 81 -6.37 -8.38 -7.14
N ILE A 82 -5.86 -7.20 -7.51
CA ILE A 82 -6.69 -6.08 -7.99
C ILE A 82 -7.33 -6.41 -9.34
N LYS A 83 -6.56 -6.96 -10.30
CA LYS A 83 -7.05 -7.37 -11.62
C LYS A 83 -8.16 -8.43 -11.51
N ASN A 84 -8.00 -9.40 -10.61
CA ASN A 84 -8.93 -10.50 -10.40
C ASN A 84 -10.09 -10.19 -9.43
N ARG A 85 -10.24 -8.94 -8.98
CA ARG A 85 -11.28 -8.51 -8.00
C ARG A 85 -11.22 -9.26 -6.67
N GLN A 86 -10.04 -9.71 -6.28
CA GLN A 86 -9.79 -10.38 -4.99
C GLN A 86 -9.35 -9.39 -3.90
N ALA A 87 -8.88 -8.20 -4.31
CA ALA A 87 -8.67 -7.04 -3.45
C ALA A 87 -9.33 -5.80 -4.05
N ASP A 88 -9.78 -4.90 -3.17
CA ASP A 88 -10.37 -3.60 -3.52
C ASP A 88 -9.34 -2.46 -3.49
N ALA A 89 -8.24 -2.65 -2.76
CA ALA A 89 -7.18 -1.65 -2.63
C ALA A 89 -5.80 -2.29 -2.48
N MET A 90 -4.78 -1.62 -3.01
CA MET A 90 -3.37 -1.91 -2.73
C MET A 90 -2.59 -0.61 -2.66
N GLY A 91 -1.47 -0.57 -1.92
CA GLY A 91 -0.69 0.65 -1.79
C GLY A 91 0.75 0.42 -1.41
N TRP A 92 1.63 1.24 -1.97
CA TRP A 92 3.09 1.13 -1.85
C TRP A 92 3.74 2.50 -1.76
N PHE A 93 4.85 2.57 -1.02
CA PHE A 93 5.70 3.74 -0.90
C PHE A 93 6.81 3.66 -1.95
N THR A 94 6.69 4.44 -3.03
CA THR A 94 7.53 4.31 -4.23
C THR A 94 7.68 5.63 -4.99
N THR A 95 8.50 5.64 -6.03
CA THR A 95 8.65 6.77 -6.96
C THR A 95 7.43 6.96 -7.86
N VAL A 96 7.27 8.17 -8.40
CA VAL A 96 6.25 8.49 -9.40
C VAL A 96 6.94 8.84 -10.73
N PRO A 97 6.60 8.20 -11.86
CA PRO A 97 5.63 7.10 -12.01
C PRO A 97 6.22 5.73 -11.61
N ALA A 98 5.43 4.91 -10.96
CA ALA A 98 5.76 3.49 -10.73
C ALA A 98 5.16 2.61 -11.83
N SER A 99 5.95 1.67 -12.37
CA SER A 99 5.53 0.80 -13.49
C SER A 99 4.27 0.00 -13.19
N PHE A 100 4.12 -0.52 -11.97
CA PHE A 100 2.93 -1.27 -11.58
C PHE A 100 1.67 -0.39 -11.48
N MET A 101 1.81 0.90 -11.14
CA MET A 101 0.68 1.84 -11.16
C MET A 101 0.23 2.12 -12.58
N LEU A 102 1.17 2.21 -13.52
CA LEU A 102 0.85 2.35 -14.95
C LEU A 102 0.16 1.10 -15.49
N ASP A 103 0.63 -0.10 -15.11
CA ASP A 103 0.00 -1.38 -15.50
C ASP A 103 -1.43 -1.53 -14.95
N LEU A 104 -1.66 -1.12 -13.69
CA LEU A 104 -3.01 -1.09 -13.12
C LEU A 104 -3.92 -0.15 -13.90
N GLY A 105 -3.45 1.08 -14.21
CA GLY A 105 -4.23 2.08 -14.92
C GLY A 105 -4.58 1.71 -16.37
N THR A 106 -3.84 0.80 -17.00
CA THR A 106 -4.18 0.27 -18.34
C THR A 106 -5.04 -0.98 -18.27
N SER A 107 -4.87 -1.81 -17.24
CA SER A 107 -5.55 -3.11 -17.13
C SER A 107 -6.97 -3.00 -16.59
N ARG A 108 -7.26 -2.00 -15.75
CA ARG A 108 -8.60 -1.78 -15.18
C ARG A 108 -8.79 -0.28 -14.94
N LYS A 109 -9.82 0.28 -15.57
CA LYS A 109 -10.38 1.56 -15.17
C LYS A 109 -11.25 1.29 -13.94
#